data_AF-A0A836UAN4-F1
#
_entry.id   AF-A0A836UAN4-F1
#
_cell.length_a   1.000
_cell.length_b   1.000
_cell.length_c   1.000
_cell.angle_alpha   90.00
_cell.angle_beta   90.00
_cell.angle_gamma   90.00
#
_symmetry.space_group_name_H-M   'P 1'
#
loop_
_entity.id
_entity.type
_entity.pdbx_description
1 polymer ?
#
loop_
_entity_poly.entity_id
_entity_poly.type
_entity_poly.pdbx_seq_one_letter_code
_entity_poly.pdbx_strand_id
1 'polypeptide(L)'
;MERPELHVVKSLIEELTGSAPEIVEGVKPPSGGLESWSYRLRSQGQHLYLKVNYAPNTTLGVQFNRRLRQAGIPTPEIVAWSPSALPTGLPCILRLCRRRPGELARAEDLPVR
;
A
#
# COMPACT_ATOMS: atom_id res chain seq x y z
N MET A 1 18.17 1.80 1.60
CA MET A 1 17.07 2.59 1.02
C MET A 1 16.45 3.40 2.14
N GLU A 2 16.45 4.73 2.02
CA GLU A 2 15.91 5.60 3.06
C GLU A 2 14.38 5.60 3.04
N ARG A 3 13.79 5.80 4.21
CA ARG A 3 12.35 5.94 4.37
C ARG A 3 11.90 7.27 3.77
N PRO A 4 10.86 7.32 2.92
CA PRO A 4 10.32 8.59 2.46
C PRO A 4 9.78 9.39 3.63
N GLU A 5 10.12 10.67 3.64
CA GLU A 5 9.65 11.66 4.59
C GLU A 5 8.11 11.74 4.60
N LEU A 6 7.53 12.06 5.76
CA LEU A 6 6.07 12.08 5.91
C LEU A 6 5.40 13.14 5.03
N HIS A 7 6.06 14.30 4.81
CA HIS A 7 5.51 15.34 3.94
C HIS A 7 5.46 14.88 2.47
N VAL A 8 6.49 14.16 1.99
CA VAL A 8 6.49 13.55 0.65
C VAL A 8 5.34 12.56 0.52
N VAL A 9 5.16 11.70 1.53
CA VAL A 9 4.08 10.70 1.54
C VAL A 9 2.71 11.35 1.50
N LYS A 10 2.51 12.46 2.23
CA LYS A 10 1.25 13.23 2.20
C LYS A 10 0.93 13.76 0.81
N SER A 11 1.91 14.38 0.14
CA SER A 11 1.74 14.90 -1.22
C SER A 11 1.39 13.80 -2.22
N LEU A 12 2.04 12.63 -2.12
CA LEU A 12 1.74 11.48 -2.98
C LEU A 12 0.33 10.92 -2.74
N ILE A 13 -0.13 10.92 -1.49
CA ILE A 13 -1.51 10.52 -1.17
C ILE A 13 -2.49 11.51 -1.78
N GLU A 14 -2.24 12.81 -1.62
CA GLU A 14 -3.09 13.86 -2.19
C GLU A 14 -3.16 13.79 -3.71
N GLU A 15 -2.04 13.54 -4.40
CA GLU A 15 -2.02 13.30 -5.84
C GLU A 15 -2.83 12.04 -6.22
N LEU A 16 -2.72 10.97 -5.43
CA LEU A 16 -3.39 9.70 -5.71
C LEU A 16 -4.91 9.72 -5.44
N THR A 17 -5.36 10.54 -4.47
CA THR A 17 -6.76 10.55 -4.01
C THR A 17 -7.51 11.85 -4.33
N GLY A 18 -6.80 12.91 -4.72
CA GLY A 18 -7.33 14.27 -4.82
C GLY A 18 -7.63 14.90 -3.47
N SER A 19 -7.14 14.36 -2.35
CA SER A 19 -7.38 14.88 -1.01
C SER A 19 -6.24 14.61 -0.05
N ALA A 20 -5.80 15.64 0.66
CA ALA A 20 -4.77 15.51 1.68
C ALA A 20 -5.24 14.61 2.85
N PRO A 21 -4.40 13.67 3.31
CA PRO A 21 -4.73 12.83 4.46
C PRO A 21 -4.68 13.63 5.77
N GLU A 22 -5.63 13.36 6.67
CA GLU A 22 -5.72 13.96 8.00
C GLU A 22 -4.58 13.48 8.91
N ILE A 23 -4.28 12.19 8.86
CA ILE A 23 -3.26 11.53 9.69
C ILE A 23 -2.42 10.65 8.79
N VAL A 24 -1.09 10.67 8.96
CA VAL A 24 -0.17 9.74 8.30
C VAL A 24 0.89 9.29 9.32
N GLU A 25 1.00 7.99 9.51
CA GLU A 25 1.93 7.34 10.41
C GLU A 25 2.71 6.28 9.65
N GLY A 26 4.04 6.29 9.75
CA GLY A 26 4.83 5.20 9.17
C GLY A 26 4.74 3.94 10.02
N VAL A 27 4.54 2.81 9.34
CA VAL A 27 4.56 1.49 9.93
C VAL A 27 5.93 0.91 9.73
N LYS A 28 6.58 0.50 10.83
CA LYS A 28 7.86 -0.21 10.75
C LYS A 28 7.63 -1.49 9.93
N PRO A 29 8.38 -1.74 8.84
CA PRO A 29 8.26 -2.98 8.12
C PRO A 29 8.61 -4.13 9.07
N PRO A 30 7.88 -5.26 9.04
CA PRO A 30 8.37 -6.49 9.65
C PRO A 30 9.76 -6.81 9.08
N SER A 31 10.64 -7.33 9.92
CA SER A 31 12.03 -7.70 9.57
C SER A 31 12.08 -8.46 8.23
N GLY A 32 12.76 -7.89 7.23
CA GLY A 32 12.93 -8.48 5.89
C GLY A 32 12.41 -7.62 4.72
N GLY A 33 11.58 -6.60 4.97
CA GLY A 33 11.10 -5.70 3.91
C GLY A 33 12.12 -4.62 3.54
N LEU A 34 13.14 -4.93 2.75
CA LEU A 34 14.15 -3.95 2.32
C LEU A 34 13.70 -3.07 1.13
N GLU A 35 12.63 -3.46 0.44
CA GLU A 35 12.19 -2.84 -0.82
C GLU A 35 10.83 -2.16 -0.73
N SER A 36 10.23 -2.09 0.46
CA SER A 36 8.93 -1.44 0.62
C SER A 36 8.77 -0.72 1.95
N TRP A 37 8.17 0.46 1.90
CA TRP A 37 7.71 1.21 3.05
C TRP A 37 6.20 1.17 3.15
N SER A 38 5.70 1.39 4.36
CA SER A 38 4.29 1.23 4.67
C SER A 38 3.82 2.30 5.62
N TYR A 39 2.62 2.81 5.40
CA TYR A 39 2.05 3.91 6.15
C TYR A 39 0.59 3.62 6.45
N ARG A 40 0.17 3.89 7.69
CA ARG A 40 -1.23 4.00 8.07
C ARG A 40 -1.63 5.43 7.89
N LEU A 41 -2.83 5.66 7.37
CA LEU A 41 -3.36 7.00 7.23
C LEU A 41 -4.86 7.04 7.48
N ARG A 42 -5.34 8.22 7.85
CA ARG A 42 -6.76 8.54 7.90
C ARG A 42 -7.06 9.61 6.87
N SER A 43 -8.04 9.39 6.02
CA SER A 43 -8.45 10.34 4.98
C SER A 43 -9.95 10.26 4.80
N GLN A 44 -10.64 11.40 4.84
CA GLN A 44 -12.11 11.48 4.71
C GLN A 44 -12.84 10.52 5.66
N GLY A 45 -12.38 10.43 6.91
CA GLY A 45 -12.92 9.48 7.90
C GLY A 45 -12.64 8.00 7.65
N GLN A 46 -11.88 7.64 6.61
CA GLN A 46 -11.52 6.25 6.30
C GLN A 46 -10.13 5.88 6.82
N HIS A 47 -9.99 4.67 7.34
CA HIS A 47 -8.69 4.08 7.66
C HIS A 47 -8.10 3.39 6.44
N LEU A 48 -6.95 3.88 6.00
CA LEU A 48 -6.27 3.42 4.80
C LEU A 48 -4.83 3.03 5.12
N TYR A 49 -4.25 2.24 4.22
CA TYR A 49 -2.88 1.80 4.28
C TYR A 49 -2.20 2.05 2.94
N LEU A 50 -1.13 2.84 2.94
CA LEU A 50 -0.29 3.05 1.79
C LEU A 50 0.90 2.11 1.85
N LYS A 51 1.13 1.36 0.76
CA LYS A 51 2.39 0.65 0.53
C LYS A 51 3.15 1.34 -0.58
N VAL A 52 4.42 1.65 -0.34
CA VAL A 52 5.36 2.21 -1.30
C VAL A 52 6.38 1.13 -1.62
N ASN A 53 6.34 0.57 -2.83
CA ASN A 53 7.26 -0.49 -3.26
C ASN A 53 8.30 0.09 -4.23
N TYR A 54 9.57 -0.06 -3.96
CA TYR A 54 10.67 0.52 -4.74
C TYR A 54 11.22 -0.41 -5.84
N ALA A 55 10.53 -1.52 -6.08
CA ALA A 55 10.85 -2.39 -7.21
C ALA A 55 10.35 -1.73 -8.51
N PRO A 56 11.21 -1.58 -9.53
CA PRO A 56 10.85 -0.88 -10.75
C PRO A 56 9.67 -1.58 -11.46
N ASN A 57 8.63 -0.79 -11.73
CA ASN A 57 7.63 -1.00 -12.79
C ASN A 57 6.79 -2.28 -12.79
N THR A 58 6.77 -3.09 -11.73
CA THR A 58 5.86 -4.25 -11.72
C THR A 58 4.53 -3.89 -11.07
N THR A 59 3.47 -3.82 -11.88
CA THR A 59 2.08 -3.82 -11.38
C THR A 59 1.69 -5.21 -10.85
N LEU A 60 2.63 -6.15 -10.77
CA LEU A 60 2.43 -7.54 -10.36
C LEU A 60 1.79 -7.64 -8.98
N GLY A 61 2.22 -6.82 -8.00
CA GLY A 61 1.60 -6.81 -6.67
C GLY A 61 0.14 -6.32 -6.68
N VAL A 62 -0.24 -5.48 -7.64
CA VAL A 62 -1.63 -5.02 -7.84
C VAL A 62 -2.43 -6.10 -8.56
N GLN A 63 -1.89 -6.66 -9.65
CA GLN A 63 -2.54 -7.72 -10.42
C GLN A 63 -2.77 -8.99 -9.58
N PHE A 64 -1.77 -9.38 -8.79
CA PHE A 64 -1.85 -10.53 -7.89
C PHE A 64 -2.94 -10.32 -6.84
N ASN A 65 -2.99 -9.14 -6.21
CA ASN A 65 -4.07 -8.84 -5.25
C ASN A 65 -5.46 -8.87 -5.89
N ARG A 66 -5.61 -8.34 -7.12
CA ARG A 66 -6.88 -8.41 -7.86
C ARG A 66 -7.30 -9.87 -8.12
N ARG A 67 -6.36 -10.74 -8.52
CA ARG A 67 -6.61 -12.17 -8.73
C ARG A 67 -7.01 -12.88 -7.44
N LEU A 68 -6.33 -12.61 -6.33
CA LEU A 68 -6.69 -13.17 -5.02
C LEU A 68 -8.12 -12.77 -4.64
N ARG A 69 -8.48 -11.49 -4.81
CA ARG A 69 -9.82 -10.99 -4.53
C ARG A 69 -10.89 -11.64 -5.44
N GLN A 70 -10.58 -11.83 -6.73
CA GLN A 70 -11.46 -12.54 -7.67
C GLN A 70 -11.65 -14.01 -7.30
N ALA A 71 -10.63 -14.64 -6.72
CA ALA A 71 -10.69 -16.01 -6.19
C ALA A 71 -11.40 -16.13 -4.83
N GLY A 72 -11.93 -15.02 -4.28
CA GLY A 72 -12.59 -15.01 -2.97
C GLY A 72 -11.61 -15.07 -1.79
N ILE A 73 -10.30 -14.92 -2.03
CA ILE A 73 -9.29 -14.94 -0.98
C ILE A 73 -9.32 -13.60 -0.23
N PRO A 74 -9.43 -13.62 1.12
CA PRO A 74 -9.41 -12.40 1.92
C PRO A 74 -8.14 -11.61 1.69
N THR A 75 -8.29 -10.43 1.10
CA THR A 75 -7.17 -9.52 0.81
C THR A 75 -7.61 -8.08 0.92
N PRO A 76 -6.69 -7.16 1.30
CA PRO A 76 -7.01 -5.73 1.37
C PRO A 76 -7.50 -5.21 0.04
N GLU A 77 -8.55 -4.40 0.08
CA GLU A 77 -9.12 -3.74 -1.09
C GLU A 77 -8.18 -2.64 -1.59
N ILE A 78 -7.74 -2.70 -2.84
CA ILE A 78 -6.99 -1.59 -3.46
C ILE A 78 -7.98 -0.52 -3.87
N VAL A 79 -7.88 0.65 -3.23
CA VAL A 79 -8.71 1.84 -3.53
C VAL A 79 -8.09 2.62 -4.68
N ALA A 80 -6.78 2.79 -4.65
CA ALA A 80 -6.03 3.50 -5.68
C ALA A 80 -4.60 2.95 -5.77
N TRP A 81 -3.99 3.07 -6.94
CA TRP A 81 -2.58 2.76 -7.14
C TRP A 81 -2.03 3.61 -8.28
N SER A 82 -0.75 3.94 -8.23
CA SER A 82 -0.07 4.68 -9.28
C SER A 82 1.41 4.29 -9.33
N PRO A 83 1.99 4.12 -10.53
CA PRO A 83 3.44 4.20 -10.67
C PRO A 83 3.88 5.66 -10.45
N SER A 84 4.82 5.87 -9.54
CA SER A 84 5.33 7.20 -9.21
C SER A 84 6.84 7.16 -9.03
N ALA A 85 7.51 8.27 -9.31
CA ALA A 85 8.90 8.45 -8.91
C ALA A 85 8.90 9.23 -7.60
N LEU A 86 9.56 8.70 -6.57
CA LEU A 86 9.78 9.50 -5.37
C LEU A 86 10.76 10.64 -5.68
N PRO A 87 10.81 11.72 -4.87
CA PRO A 87 11.77 12.81 -5.04
C PRO A 87 13.24 12.37 -5.10
N THR A 88 13.55 11.16 -4.60
CA THR A 88 14.87 10.51 -4.72
C THR A 88 15.17 9.97 -6.12
N GLY A 89 14.26 10.14 -7.09
CA GLY A 89 14.37 9.64 -8.47
C GLY A 89 14.14 8.12 -8.60
N LEU A 90 13.82 7.43 -7.49
CA LEU A 90 13.62 5.98 -7.51
C LEU A 90 12.20 5.64 -7.99
N PRO A 91 12.06 4.76 -9.00
CA PRO A 91 10.76 4.29 -9.45
C PRO A 91 10.10 3.48 -8.35
N CYS A 92 8.83 3.77 -8.08
CA CYS A 92 8.05 3.04 -7.09
C CYS A 92 6.61 2.82 -7.55
N ILE A 93 5.94 1.87 -6.92
CA ILE A 93 4.49 1.69 -7.02
C ILE A 93 3.87 2.09 -5.69
N LEU A 94 2.95 3.05 -5.75
CA LEU A 94 2.07 3.42 -4.66
C LEU A 94 0.83 2.54 -4.72
N ARG A 95 0.47 1.94 -3.59
CA ARG A 95 -0.74 1.14 -3.45
C ARG A 95 -1.48 1.55 -2.19
N LEU A 96 -2.63 2.18 -2.38
CA LEU A 96 -3.52 2.58 -1.30
C LEU A 96 -4.59 1.52 -1.09
N CYS A 97 -4.65 0.97 0.12
CA CYS A 97 -5.54 -0.10 0.48
C CYS A 97 -6.51 0.33 1.57
N ARG A 98 -7.76 -0.12 1.46
CA ARG A 98 -8.71 -0.12 2.55
C ARG A 98 -8.66 -1.48 3.23
N ARG A 99 -8.56 -1.47 4.56
CA ARG A 99 -8.67 -2.68 5.38
C ARG A 99 -10.12 -2.80 5.83
N ARG A 100 -10.79 -3.91 5.49
CA ARG A 100 -12.06 -4.26 6.13
C ARG A 100 -11.79 -5.04 7.43
N PRO A 101 -12.57 -4.83 8.49
CA PRO A 101 -12.56 -5.73 9.65
C PRO A 101 -12.83 -7.17 9.17
N GLY A 102 -11.95 -8.12 9.51
CA GLY A 102 -12.09 -9.54 9.13
C GLY A 102 -11.35 -10.00 7.86
N GLU A 103 -10.66 -9.12 7.11
CA GLU A 103 -9.99 -9.47 5.83
C GLU A 103 -8.64 -10.23 5.96
N LEU A 104 -8.17 -10.55 7.17
CA LEU A 104 -7.00 -11.40 7.34
C LEU A 104 -7.47 -12.85 7.50
N ALA A 105 -7.48 -13.60 6.40
CA ALA A 105 -7.21 -15.03 6.51
C ALA A 105 -5.84 -15.16 7.19
N ARG A 106 -5.73 -15.97 8.23
CA ARG A 106 -4.41 -16.41 8.68
C ARG A 106 -3.76 -17.11 7.48
N ALA A 107 -2.44 -17.04 7.35
CA ALA A 107 -1.74 -17.78 6.31
C ALA A 107 -2.08 -19.29 6.34
N GLU A 108 -2.54 -19.77 7.50
CA GLU A 108 -3.03 -21.11 7.81
C GLU A 108 -4.41 -21.43 7.20
N ASP A 109 -5.21 -20.42 6.84
CA ASP A 109 -6.57 -20.57 6.30
C ASP A 109 -6.60 -20.64 4.75
N LEU A 110 -5.45 -20.52 4.10
CA LEU A 110 -5.35 -20.65 2.65
C LEU A 110 -5.28 -22.14 2.27
N PRO A 111 -6.22 -22.67 1.47
CA PRO A 111 -6.12 -24.05 1.01
C PRO A 111 -4.88 -24.19 0.14
N VAL A 112 -3.90 -24.96 0.62
CA VAL A 112 -2.80 -25.46 -0.21
C VAL A 112 -3.44 -26.48 -1.15
N ARG A 113 -3.54 -26.12 -2.43
CA ARG A 113 -3.86 -27.07 -3.51
C ARG A 113 -2.58 -27.38 -4.27
#